data_AF-A0A397UST4-F1
#
_entry.id   AF-A0A397UST4-F1
#
_cell.length_a   1.000
_cell.length_b   1.000
_cell.length_c   1.000
_cell.angle_alpha   90.00
_cell.angle_beta   90.00
_cell.angle_gamma   90.00
#
_symmetry.space_group_name_H-M   'P 1'
#
loop_
_entity.id
_entity.type
_entity.pdbx_description
1 polymer ?
#
loop_
_entity_poly.entity_id
_entity_poly.type
_entity_poly.pdbx_seq_one_letter_code
_entity_poly.pdbx_strand_id
1 'polypeptide(L)'
;GYKSIMYSRNYNVYRKMCVFESQNRGRCNDDECTSQHWRDLPMSDEELISDMASYYEGRTPTEQQEYRSGLEVLLNKLRAEGKTNVDEIIDAIVIYRQEFV
;
A
#
# COMPACT_ATOMS: atom_id res chain seq x y z
N GLY A 1 -6.80 -7.27 10.41
CA GLY A 1 -6.49 -7.65 9.01
C GLY A 1 -5.80 -6.49 8.32
N TYR A 2 -4.82 -6.75 7.47
CA TYR A 2 -4.02 -5.73 6.77
C TYR A 2 -4.87 -4.74 5.96
N LYS A 3 -6.08 -5.12 5.52
CA LYS A 3 -7.12 -4.26 4.91
C LYS A 3 -7.78 -3.24 5.86
N SER A 4 -7.36 -3.14 7.12
CA SER A 4 -7.95 -2.17 8.03
C SER A 4 -7.48 -0.77 7.64
N ILE A 5 -8.39 0.20 7.57
CA ILE A 5 -8.08 1.61 7.28
C ILE A 5 -7.02 2.17 8.24
N MET A 6 -6.83 1.57 9.42
CA MET A 6 -5.78 1.98 10.37
C MET A 6 -4.39 1.42 10.05
N TYR A 7 -4.28 0.38 9.22
CA TYR A 7 -3.02 -0.31 8.90
C TYR A 7 -2.58 -0.08 7.44
N SER A 8 -3.52 0.10 6.50
CA SER A 8 -3.28 0.35 5.08
C SER A 8 -3.87 1.71 4.64
N ARG A 9 -3.36 2.81 5.21
CA ARG A 9 -3.90 4.17 4.97
C ARG A 9 -2.92 5.00 4.17
N ASN A 10 -3.40 5.62 3.09
CA ASN A 10 -2.68 6.70 2.41
C ASN A 10 -2.88 8.02 3.19
N TYR A 11 -2.52 8.03 4.47
CA TYR A 11 -2.69 9.18 5.37
C TYR A 11 -1.46 10.09 5.32
N ASN A 12 -1.62 11.26 4.73
CA ASN A 12 -0.62 12.31 4.79
C ASN A 12 -0.83 13.17 6.04
N VAL A 13 0.08 13.06 7.01
CA VAL A 13 0.07 13.78 8.30
C VAL A 13 0.12 15.31 8.15
N TYR A 14 0.63 15.81 7.01
CA TYR A 14 0.77 17.23 6.74
C TYR A 14 -0.47 17.86 6.10
N ARG A 15 -1.47 17.05 5.70
CA ARG A 15 -2.73 17.55 5.15
C ARG A 15 -3.85 17.38 6.17
N LYS A 16 -4.63 18.44 6.36
CA LYS A 16 -5.82 18.42 7.22
C LYS A 16 -6.97 17.70 6.51
N MET A 17 -7.82 17.03 7.28
CA MET A 17 -9.05 16.45 6.75
C MET A 17 -10.03 17.52 6.27
N CYS A 18 -10.74 17.23 5.18
CA CYS A 18 -11.75 18.13 4.62
C CYS A 18 -12.86 18.40 5.66
N VAL A 19 -13.04 19.69 5.98
CA VAL A 19 -14.01 20.15 6.98
C VAL A 19 -15.44 19.83 6.56
N PHE A 20 -15.74 19.87 5.26
CA PHE A 20 -17.07 19.55 4.73
C PHE A 20 -17.41 18.06 4.85
N GLU A 21 -16.40 17.20 4.71
CA GLU A 21 -16.60 15.76 4.91
C GLU A 21 -16.62 15.38 6.40
N SER A 22 -15.92 16.11 7.27
CA SER A 22 -15.96 15.87 8.72
C SER A 22 -17.24 16.38 9.39
N GLN A 23 -17.90 17.39 8.82
CA GLN A 23 -19.13 17.99 9.35
C GLN A 23 -20.43 17.34 8.84
N ASN A 24 -20.41 16.06 8.46
CA ASN A 24 -21.62 15.24 8.25
C ASN A 24 -22.39 15.47 6.91
N ARG A 25 -21.86 16.24 5.94
CA ARG A 25 -22.45 16.36 4.58
C ARG A 25 -21.96 15.31 3.58
N GLY A 26 -20.97 14.50 3.95
CA GLY A 26 -20.56 13.28 3.22
C GLY A 26 -19.95 13.46 1.83
N ARG A 27 -19.88 14.69 1.31
CA ARG A 27 -19.23 15.06 0.04
C ARG A 27 -18.54 16.41 0.17
N CYS A 28 -17.30 16.47 -0.30
CA CYS A 28 -16.67 17.74 -0.64
C CYS A 28 -17.47 18.43 -1.76
N ASN A 29 -17.60 19.76 -1.66
CA ASN A 29 -18.35 20.60 -2.60
C ASN A 29 -17.43 21.43 -3.51
N ASP A 30 -16.12 21.20 -3.43
CA ASP A 30 -15.11 22.02 -4.08
C ASP A 30 -14.17 21.12 -4.90
N ASP A 31 -14.04 21.42 -6.19
CA ASP A 31 -13.24 20.63 -7.12
C ASP A 31 -11.72 20.90 -6.96
N GLU A 32 -11.35 22.03 -6.34
CA GLU A 32 -9.95 22.39 -6.03
C GLU A 32 -9.58 22.10 -4.56
N CYS A 33 -10.32 21.21 -3.90
CA CYS A 33 -10.07 20.90 -2.50
C CYS A 33 -8.71 20.22 -2.29
N THR A 34 -7.77 20.93 -1.65
CA THR A 34 -6.43 20.42 -1.28
C THR A 34 -6.41 19.65 0.04
N SER A 35 -7.55 19.56 0.72
CA SER A 35 -7.69 18.81 1.97
C SER A 35 -7.81 17.31 1.73
N GLN A 36 -7.56 16.52 2.76
CA GLN A 36 -7.61 15.06 2.67
C GLN A 36 -9.06 14.57 2.84
N HIS A 37 -9.52 13.70 1.93
CA HIS A 37 -10.89 13.16 1.93
C HIS A 37 -10.94 11.73 2.44
N TRP A 38 -12.05 11.33 3.06
CA TRP A 38 -12.20 9.97 3.58
C TRP A 38 -12.21 8.90 2.49
N ARG A 39 -12.59 9.30 1.27
CA ARG A 39 -12.66 8.44 0.08
C ARG A 39 -11.29 8.08 -0.48
N ASP A 40 -10.31 8.94 -0.25
CA ASP A 40 -8.94 8.80 -0.75
C ASP A 40 -8.01 8.16 0.29
N LEU A 41 -8.52 7.93 1.51
CA LEU A 41 -7.81 7.23 2.57
C LEU A 41 -7.63 5.72 2.38
N PRO A 42 -8.64 4.95 1.90
CA PRO A 42 -8.41 3.56 1.58
C PRO A 42 -7.36 3.48 0.48
N MET A 43 -6.22 2.92 0.81
CA MET A 43 -5.17 2.62 -0.16
C MET A 43 -5.74 1.63 -1.18
N SER A 44 -5.56 1.92 -2.46
CA SER A 44 -5.91 0.97 -3.51
C SER A 44 -5.03 -0.28 -3.41
N ASP A 45 -5.51 -1.40 -3.92
CA ASP A 45 -4.78 -2.66 -3.84
C ASP A 45 -3.37 -2.58 -4.49
N GLU A 46 -3.24 -1.80 -5.57
CA GLU A 46 -1.96 -1.55 -6.25
C GLU A 46 -1.01 -0.70 -5.39
N GLU A 47 -1.54 0.33 -4.72
CA GLU A 47 -0.76 1.15 -3.78
C GLU A 47 -0.31 0.34 -2.56
N LEU A 48 -1.15 -0.57 -2.08
CA LEU A 48 -0.83 -1.45 -0.95
C LEU A 48 0.29 -2.43 -1.30
N ILE A 49 0.25 -3.02 -2.49
CA ILE A 49 1.32 -3.87 -3.01
C ILE A 49 2.61 -3.06 -3.17
N SER A 50 2.52 -1.83 -3.70
CA SER A 50 3.69 -0.94 -3.87
C SER A 50 4.29 -0.52 -2.53
N ASP A 51 3.46 -0.21 -1.53
CA ASP A 51 3.90 0.17 -0.19
C ASP A 51 4.64 -0.99 0.49
N MET A 52 4.08 -2.20 0.45
CA MET A 52 4.74 -3.39 1.00
C MET A 52 6.02 -3.77 0.24
N ALA A 53 6.05 -3.59 -1.07
CA ALA A 53 7.26 -3.80 -1.88
C ALA A 53 8.34 -2.73 -1.63
N SER A 54 7.97 -1.56 -1.12
CA SER A 54 8.90 -0.46 -0.82
C SER A 54 9.64 -0.65 0.51
N TYR A 55 9.17 -1.56 1.36
CA TYR A 55 9.81 -1.82 2.65
C TYR A 55 11.14 -2.54 2.44
N TYR A 56 12.24 -1.86 2.76
CA TYR A 56 13.58 -2.39 2.65
C TYR A 56 13.87 -3.33 3.83
N GLU A 57 14.08 -4.61 3.54
CA GLU A 57 14.71 -5.54 4.47
C GLU A 57 16.15 -5.79 4.04
N GLY A 58 17.09 -5.62 4.96
CA GLY A 58 18.52 -5.67 4.69
C GLY A 58 19.27 -4.55 5.40
N ARG A 59 20.32 -4.91 6.15
CA ARG A 59 21.18 -3.94 6.84
C ARG A 59 22.20 -3.33 5.89
N THR A 60 22.50 -4.03 4.81
CA THR A 60 23.45 -3.61 3.78
C THR A 60 22.74 -3.26 2.47
N PRO A 61 23.28 -2.32 1.68
CA PRO A 61 22.70 -1.95 0.39
C PRO A 61 22.67 -3.12 -0.60
N THR A 62 23.56 -4.09 -0.47
CA THR A 62 23.59 -5.33 -1.26
C THR A 62 22.41 -6.26 -0.94
N GLU A 63 22.14 -6.52 0.34
CA GLU A 63 20.98 -7.34 0.76
C GLU A 63 19.66 -6.68 0.33
N GLN A 64 19.57 -5.35 0.41
CA GLN A 64 18.40 -4.61 -0.05
C GLN A 64 18.18 -4.77 -1.56
N GLN A 65 19.26 -4.84 -2.34
CA GLN A 65 19.19 -5.01 -3.78
C GLN A 65 18.78 -6.44 -4.16
N GLU A 66 19.33 -7.44 -3.47
CA GLU A 66 18.93 -8.85 -3.60
C GLU A 66 17.45 -9.04 -3.25
N TYR A 67 17.01 -8.49 -2.12
CA TYR A 67 15.61 -8.52 -1.70
C TYR A 67 14.68 -7.92 -2.77
N ARG A 68 15.02 -6.73 -3.30
CA ARG A 68 14.24 -6.09 -4.38
C ARG A 68 14.18 -6.93 -5.64
N SER A 69 15.32 -7.48 -6.07
CA SER A 69 15.36 -8.30 -7.28
C SER A 69 14.49 -9.57 -7.15
N GLY A 70 14.52 -10.23 -5.98
CA GLY A 70 13.70 -11.41 -5.74
C GLY A 70 12.22 -11.09 -5.61
N LEU A 71 11.88 -9.92 -5.03
CA LEU A 71 10.51 -9.45 -4.93
C LEU A 71 9.93 -9.09 -6.32
N GLU A 72 10.72 -8.49 -7.20
CA GLU A 72 10.33 -8.27 -8.61
C GLU A 72 10.10 -9.59 -9.36
N VAL A 73 10.95 -10.60 -9.14
CA VAL A 73 10.77 -11.93 -9.72
C VAL A 73 9.50 -12.59 -9.19
N LEU A 74 9.24 -12.51 -7.89
CA LEU A 74 8.02 -13.03 -7.25
C LEU A 74 6.76 -12.36 -7.85
N LEU A 75 6.75 -11.03 -7.95
CA LEU A 75 5.64 -10.28 -8.53
C LEU A 75 5.40 -10.64 -9.99
N ASN A 76 6.47 -10.78 -10.79
CA ASN A 76 6.36 -11.19 -12.19
C ASN A 76 5.85 -12.63 -12.32
N LYS A 77 6.24 -13.53 -11.40
CA LYS A 77 5.72 -14.90 -11.36
C LYS A 77 4.23 -14.93 -11.03
N LEU A 78 3.80 -14.16 -10.03
CA LEU A 78 2.38 -14.05 -9.66
C LEU A 78 1.53 -13.46 -10.80
N ARG A 79 2.07 -12.46 -11.51
CA ARG A 79 1.45 -11.92 -12.73
C ARG A 79 1.36 -12.95 -13.85
N ALA A 80 2.42 -13.74 -14.07
CA ALA A 80 2.44 -14.80 -15.08
C ALA A 80 1.47 -15.94 -14.75
N GLU A 81 1.26 -16.24 -13.47
CA GLU A 81 0.24 -17.19 -12.98
C GLU A 81 -1.20 -16.66 -13.11
N GLY A 82 -1.38 -15.39 -13.54
CA GLY A 82 -2.70 -14.78 -13.71
C GLY A 82 -3.40 -14.47 -12.39
N LYS A 83 -2.66 -14.45 -11.27
CA LYS A 83 -3.22 -14.15 -9.96
C LYS A 83 -3.54 -12.66 -9.87
N THR A 84 -4.84 -12.36 -9.90
CA THR A 84 -5.39 -11.03 -9.67
C THR A 84 -5.86 -10.82 -8.24
N ASN A 85 -5.85 -11.89 -7.42
CA ASN A 85 -6.31 -11.80 -6.05
C ASN A 85 -5.24 -11.18 -5.15
N VAL A 86 -5.55 -9.99 -4.66
CA VAL A 86 -4.63 -9.13 -3.91
C VAL A 86 -4.22 -9.81 -2.61
N ASP A 87 -5.15 -10.49 -1.94
CA ASP A 87 -4.86 -11.20 -0.69
C ASP A 87 -3.78 -12.29 -0.90
N GLU A 88 -3.79 -13.00 -2.03
CA GLU A 88 -2.76 -14.00 -2.35
C GLU A 88 -1.39 -13.37 -2.65
N ILE A 89 -1.37 -12.21 -3.30
CA ILE A 89 -0.13 -11.48 -3.58
C ILE A 89 0.48 -10.99 -2.27
N ILE A 90 -0.34 -10.46 -1.37
CA ILE A 90 0.08 -9.99 -0.05
C ILE A 90 0.62 -11.15 0.79
N ASP A 91 -0.09 -12.27 0.84
CA ASP A 91 0.36 -13.46 1.58
C ASP A 91 1.69 -13.98 1.01
N ALA A 92 1.86 -13.99 -0.31
CA ALA A 92 3.13 -14.37 -0.95
C ALA A 92 4.28 -13.42 -0.59
N ILE A 93 4.03 -12.10 -0.55
CA ILE A 93 5.03 -11.11 -0.13
C ILE A 93 5.38 -11.31 1.35
N VAL A 94 4.40 -11.56 2.21
CA VAL A 94 4.64 -11.82 3.65
C VAL A 94 5.46 -13.09 3.86
N ILE A 95 5.18 -14.17 3.12
CA ILE A 95 5.96 -15.41 3.16
C ILE A 95 7.40 -15.14 2.70
N TYR A 96 7.58 -14.49 1.54
CA TYR A 96 8.90 -14.16 1.02
C TYR A 96 9.72 -13.30 2.01
N ARG A 97 9.05 -12.36 2.67
CA ARG A 97 9.63 -11.54 3.73
C ARG A 97 10.06 -12.37 4.94
N GLN A 98 9.24 -13.33 5.37
CA GLN A 98 9.60 -14.24 6.46
C GLN A 98 10.79 -15.16 6.13
N GLU A 99 10.93 -15.57 4.87
CA GLU A 99 12.06 -16.41 4.43
C GLU A 99 13.39 -15.65 4.34
N PHE A 100 13.34 -14.32 4.23
CA PHE A 100 14.52 -13.47 4.11
C PHE A 100 15.11 -13.02 5.46
N VAL A 101 14.31 -13.02 6.54
CA VAL A 101 14.71 -12.58 7.91
C VAL A 101 15.51 -13.64 8.66
#